data_AF-A0A4Q3RKF2-F1
#
_entry.id   AF-A0A4Q3RKF2-F1
#
_cell.length_a   1.000
_cell.length_b   1.000
_cell.length_c   1.000
_cell.angle_alpha   90.00
_cell.angle_beta   90.00
_cell.angle_gamma   90.00
#
_symmetry.space_group_name_H-M   'P 1'
#
loop_
_entity.id
_entity.type
_entity.pdbx_description
1 polymer ?
#
loop_
_entity_poly.entity_id
_entity_poly.type
_entity_poly.pdbx_seq_one_letter_code
_entity_poly.pdbx_strand_id
1 'polypeptide(L)'
;MLTPEEEKFVQYWQDQRQRKKEFLRKFSVGLPLIALVAVIFFVNFLSGWYGKADNELRSNSSLLITILVAVIIIVVFVTIFSVRLRWDQNEADYQSLLKKKQEATSRQRNDQV
;
A
#
# COMPACT_ATOMS: atom_id res chain seq x y z
N MET A 1 1.50 31.93 8.01
CA MET A 1 2.85 31.35 7.97
C MET A 1 2.79 29.89 8.40
N LEU A 2 3.74 29.06 7.94
CA LEU A 2 3.85 27.68 8.40
C LEU A 2 4.49 27.64 9.79
N THR A 3 4.16 26.62 10.58
CA THR A 3 4.86 26.36 11.84
C THR A 3 6.22 25.71 11.57
N PRO A 4 7.18 25.78 12.52
CA PRO A 4 8.48 25.12 12.36
C PRO A 4 8.39 23.60 12.14
N GLU A 5 7.34 22.97 12.66
CA GLU A 5 7.06 21.54 12.46
C GLU A 5 6.55 21.25 11.05
N GLU A 6 5.64 22.09 10.53
CA GLU A 6 5.13 21.98 9.16
C GLU A 6 6.28 22.16 8.13
N GLU A 7 7.19 23.09 8.36
CA GLU A 7 8.35 23.32 7.48
C GLU A 7 9.30 22.10 7.45
N LYS A 8 9.55 21.48 8.61
CA LYS A 8 10.34 20.24 8.71
C LYS A 8 9.68 19.08 7.99
N PHE A 9 8.36 18.93 8.12
CA PHE A 9 7.61 17.92 7.39
C PHE A 9 7.71 18.11 5.88
N VAL A 10 7.56 19.35 5.39
CA VAL A 10 7.67 19.68 3.96
C VAL A 10 9.06 19.31 3.42
N GLN A 11 10.14 19.65 4.13
CA GLN A 11 11.51 19.31 3.72
C GLN A 11 11.74 17.79 3.72
N TYR A 12 11.33 17.10 4.79
CA TYR A 12 11.44 15.66 4.89
C TYR A 12 10.67 14.94 3.78
N TRP A 13 9.41 15.33 3.55
CA TRP A 13 8.56 14.70 2.54
C TRP A 13 9.07 14.98 1.12
N GLN A 14 9.61 16.17 0.86
CA GLN A 14 10.18 16.52 -0.44
C GLN A 14 11.36 15.61 -0.83
N ASP A 15 12.23 15.25 0.11
CA ASP A 15 13.33 14.29 -0.11
C ASP A 15 12.82 12.85 -0.24
N GLN A 16 11.91 12.44 0.65
CA GLN A 16 11.46 11.06 0.74
C GLN A 16 10.41 10.65 -0.31
N ARG A 17 9.68 11.60 -0.92
CA ARG A 17 8.59 11.29 -1.86
C ARG A 17 9.07 10.49 -3.07
N GLN A 18 10.25 10.79 -3.60
CA GLN A 18 10.76 10.15 -4.82
C GLN A 18 11.13 8.69 -4.55
N ARG A 19 11.83 8.45 -3.43
CA ARG A 19 12.19 7.10 -2.98
C ARG A 19 10.94 6.24 -2.72
N LYS A 20 9.95 6.80 -2.02
CA LYS A 20 8.68 6.10 -1.74
C LYS A 20 7.84 5.88 -3.00
N LYS A 21 7.81 6.82 -3.94
CA LYS A 21 7.09 6.68 -5.22
C LYS A 21 7.66 5.57 -6.10
N GLU A 22 8.98 5.46 -6.18
CA GLU A 22 9.64 4.40 -6.95
C GLU A 22 9.37 3.02 -6.34
N PHE A 23 9.45 2.92 -5.01
CA PHE A 23 9.11 1.70 -4.28
C PHE A 23 7.64 1.28 -4.51
N LEU A 24 6.70 2.22 -4.38
CA LEU A 24 5.28 1.95 -4.62
C LEU A 24 4.99 1.55 -6.07
N ARG A 25 5.67 2.16 -7.05
CA ARG A 25 5.52 1.81 -8.47
C ARG A 25 6.04 0.41 -8.78
N LYS A 26 7.16 -0.01 -8.17
CA LYS A 26 7.68 -1.38 -8.30
C LYS A 26 6.74 -2.39 -7.66
N PHE A 27 6.18 -2.06 -6.48
CA PHE A 27 5.21 -2.91 -5.79
C PHE A 27 3.86 -3.01 -6.51
N SER A 28 3.36 -1.93 -7.12
CA SER A 28 2.07 -1.95 -7.83
C SER A 28 2.06 -2.87 -9.05
N VAL A 29 3.23 -3.16 -9.65
CA VAL A 29 3.35 -4.12 -10.77
C VAL A 29 3.54 -5.55 -10.26
N GLY A 30 4.20 -5.75 -9.11
CA GLY A 30 4.34 -7.07 -8.49
C GLY A 30 3.04 -7.61 -7.87
N LEU A 31 2.14 -6.72 -7.45
CA LEU A 31 0.87 -7.07 -6.78
C LEU A 31 -0.10 -7.88 -7.66
N PRO A 32 -0.44 -7.45 -8.90
CA PRO A 32 -1.29 -8.26 -9.78
C PRO A 32 -0.63 -9.58 -10.16
N LEU A 33 0.71 -9.64 -10.24
CA LEU A 33 1.43 -10.87 -10.55
C LEU A 33 1.32 -11.90 -9.42
N ILE A 34 1.54 -11.48 -8.16
CA ILE A 34 1.39 -12.36 -6.99
C ILE A 34 -0.07 -12.79 -6.82
N ALA A 35 -1.03 -11.88 -7.04
CA ALA A 35 -2.44 -12.22 -7.02
C ALA A 35 -2.79 -13.27 -8.09
N LEU A 36 -2.27 -13.15 -9.31
CA LEU A 36 -2.47 -14.12 -10.38
C LEU A 36 -1.90 -15.49 -10.02
N VAL A 37 -0.68 -15.54 -9.46
CA VAL A 37 -0.06 -16.79 -9.00
C VAL A 37 -0.88 -17.42 -7.88
N ALA A 38 -1.35 -16.63 -6.91
CA ALA A 38 -2.22 -17.12 -5.84
C ALA A 38 -3.53 -17.70 -6.38
N VAL A 39 -4.15 -17.05 -7.37
CA VAL A 39 -5.35 -17.56 -8.04
C VAL A 39 -5.07 -18.87 -8.77
N ILE A 40 -3.97 -18.96 -9.53
CA ILE A 40 -3.58 -20.20 -10.23
C ILE A 40 -3.35 -21.33 -9.22
N PHE A 41 -2.69 -21.04 -8.10
CA PHE A 41 -2.46 -22.01 -7.04
C PHE A 41 -3.76 -22.47 -6.39
N PHE A 42 -4.69 -21.55 -6.14
CA PHE A 42 -6.01 -21.83 -5.59
C PHE A 42 -6.85 -22.68 -6.54
N VAL A 43 -6.84 -22.38 -7.84
CA VAL A 43 -7.51 -23.17 -8.87
C VAL A 43 -6.92 -24.57 -8.95
N ASN A 44 -5.59 -24.73 -8.92
CA ASN A 44 -4.95 -26.04 -8.89
C ASN A 44 -5.28 -26.84 -7.63
N PHE A 45 -5.34 -26.17 -6.48
CA PHE A 45 -5.69 -26.78 -5.20
C PHE A 45 -7.16 -27.23 -5.16
N LEU A 46 -8.09 -26.38 -5.58
CA LEU A 46 -9.52 -26.69 -5.69
C LEU A 46 -9.82 -27.73 -6.77
N SER A 47 -9.00 -27.82 -7.83
CA SER A 47 -9.16 -28.80 -8.91
C SER A 47 -9.02 -30.25 -8.44
N GLY A 48 -8.66 -30.51 -7.17
CA GLY A 48 -8.73 -31.84 -6.59
C GLY A 48 -7.75 -32.85 -7.19
N TRP A 49 -6.69 -32.38 -7.87
CA TRP A 49 -5.66 -33.26 -8.45
C TRP A 49 -4.90 -34.07 -7.38
N TYR A 50 -4.99 -33.64 -6.12
CA TYR A 50 -4.57 -34.38 -4.93
C TYR A 50 -5.56 -35.46 -4.47
N GLY A 51 -6.55 -35.84 -5.28
CA GLY A 51 -7.49 -36.95 -4.99
C GLY A 51 -6.82 -38.32 -4.79
N LYS A 52 -5.53 -38.47 -5.08
CA LYS A 52 -4.75 -39.69 -4.76
C LYS A 52 -3.98 -39.65 -3.44
N ALA A 53 -3.91 -38.50 -2.76
CA ALA A 53 -3.44 -38.40 -1.38
C ALA A 53 -4.61 -38.32 -0.37
N ASP A 54 -5.84 -38.56 -0.84
CA ASP A 54 -7.10 -38.22 -0.16
C ASP A 54 -7.74 -39.37 0.64
N ASN A 55 -6.97 -40.42 0.95
CA ASN A 55 -7.46 -41.52 1.79
C ASN A 55 -6.96 -41.51 3.24
N GLU A 56 -6.03 -40.62 3.62
CA GLU A 56 -5.50 -40.58 5.00
C GLU A 56 -5.76 -39.23 5.72
N LEU A 57 -6.03 -38.12 5.02
CA LEU A 57 -6.20 -36.77 5.63
C LEU A 57 -7.65 -36.24 5.67
N ARG A 58 -8.63 -37.09 5.35
CA ARG A 58 -10.00 -36.69 4.99
C ARG A 58 -10.95 -36.43 6.16
N SER A 59 -10.61 -35.56 7.11
CA SER A 59 -11.68 -35.08 8.02
C SER A 59 -11.67 -33.59 8.33
N ASN A 60 -10.52 -32.94 8.58
CA ASN A 60 -10.55 -31.51 8.96
C ASN A 60 -9.35 -30.66 8.46
N SER A 61 -8.35 -31.26 7.81
CA SER A 61 -7.07 -30.57 7.57
C SER A 61 -7.04 -29.68 6.32
N SER A 62 -7.80 -30.01 5.26
CA SER A 62 -7.78 -29.23 4.00
C SER A 62 -8.41 -27.83 4.15
N LEU A 63 -9.47 -27.73 4.95
CA LEU A 63 -10.18 -26.46 5.21
C LEU A 63 -9.32 -25.50 6.04
N LEU A 64 -8.61 -26.01 7.05
CA LEU A 64 -7.71 -25.23 7.90
C LEU A 64 -6.52 -24.64 7.10
N ILE A 65 -5.90 -25.42 6.23
CA ILE A 65 -4.79 -24.95 5.37
C ILE A 65 -5.29 -23.86 4.41
N THR A 66 -6.48 -24.05 3.84
CA THR A 66 -7.10 -23.07 2.93
C THR A 66 -7.37 -21.75 3.64
N ILE A 67 -7.95 -21.78 4.84
CA ILE A 67 -8.20 -20.58 5.65
C ILE A 67 -6.89 -19.90 6.03
N LEU A 68 -5.87 -20.66 6.44
CA LEU A 68 -4.57 -20.11 6.81
C LEU A 68 -3.91 -19.36 5.63
N VAL A 69 -3.93 -19.95 4.44
CA VAL A 69 -3.41 -19.31 3.22
C VAL A 69 -4.23 -18.06 2.88
N ALA A 70 -5.56 -18.12 2.96
CA ALA A 70 -6.42 -16.97 2.70
C ALA A 70 -6.13 -15.81 3.68
N VAL A 71 -5.96 -16.09 4.96
CA VAL A 71 -5.61 -15.08 5.98
C VAL A 71 -4.25 -14.45 5.67
N ILE A 72 -3.24 -15.24 5.29
CA ILE A 72 -1.92 -14.72 4.91
C ILE A 72 -2.03 -13.78 3.71
N ILE A 73 -2.80 -14.16 2.68
CA ILE A 73 -3.03 -13.32 1.50
C ILE A 73 -3.71 -12.00 1.89
N ILE A 74 -4.75 -12.05 2.73
CA ILE A 74 -5.46 -10.85 3.20
C ILE A 74 -4.52 -9.95 4.00
N VAL A 75 -3.74 -10.50 4.93
CA VAL A 75 -2.79 -9.72 5.75
C VAL A 75 -1.75 -9.04 4.87
N VAL A 76 -1.18 -9.76 3.89
CA VAL A 76 -0.22 -9.20 2.93
C VAL A 76 -0.88 -8.09 2.10
N PHE A 77 -2.08 -8.33 1.57
CA PHE A 77 -2.82 -7.35 0.78
C PHE A 77 -3.12 -6.09 1.59
N VAL A 78 -3.67 -6.22 2.79
CA VAL A 78 -4.00 -5.11 3.69
C VAL A 78 -2.75 -4.33 4.08
N THR A 79 -1.67 -5.00 4.47
CA THR A 79 -0.41 -4.34 4.87
C THR A 79 0.13 -3.47 3.75
N ILE A 80 0.14 -3.97 2.52
CA ILE A 80 0.62 -3.23 1.35
C ILE A 80 -0.32 -2.07 1.01
N PHE A 81 -1.63 -2.33 1.01
CA PHE A 81 -2.64 -1.31 0.75
C PHE A 81 -2.57 -0.16 1.77
N SER A 82 -2.36 -0.47 3.05
CA SER A 82 -2.17 0.54 4.10
C SER A 82 -0.94 1.41 3.85
N VAL A 83 0.18 0.85 3.37
CA VAL A 83 1.37 1.65 3.03
C VAL A 83 1.08 2.60 1.87
N ARG A 84 0.33 2.14 0.86
CA ARG A 84 -0.09 3.00 -0.26
C ARG A 84 -1.00 4.12 0.20
N LEU A 85 -2.03 3.80 0.98
CA LEU A 85 -2.99 4.79 1.50
C LEU A 85 -2.30 5.87 2.34
N ARG A 86 -1.37 5.47 3.22
CA ARG A 86 -0.57 6.42 4.02
C ARG A 86 0.29 7.33 3.15
N TRP A 87 0.79 6.84 2.02
CA TRP A 87 1.55 7.67 1.09
C TRP A 87 0.65 8.71 0.42
N ASP A 88 -0.54 8.31 -0.03
CA ASP A 88 -1.51 9.23 -0.65
C ASP A 88 -1.97 10.31 0.35
N GLN A 89 -2.18 9.95 1.62
CA GLN A 89 -2.50 10.90 2.70
C GLN A 89 -1.40 11.94 2.92
N ASN A 90 -0.15 11.49 3.09
CA ASN A 90 0.98 12.40 3.31
C ASN A 90 1.22 13.33 2.11
N GLU A 91 0.98 12.85 0.88
CA GLU A 91 1.06 13.68 -0.32
C GLU A 91 -0.04 14.75 -0.33
N ALA A 92 -1.27 14.40 0.05
CA ALA A 92 -2.36 15.36 0.17
C ALA A 92 -2.05 16.47 1.21
N ASP A 93 -1.54 16.08 2.38
CA ASP A 93 -1.12 17.00 3.44
C ASP A 93 0.00 17.93 2.93
N TYR A 94 1.02 17.39 2.27
CA TYR A 94 2.10 18.16 1.67
C TYR A 94 1.59 19.21 0.68
N GLN A 95 0.67 18.85 -0.22
CA GLN A 95 0.08 19.78 -1.18
C GLN A 95 -0.73 20.89 -0.49
N SER A 96 -1.44 20.56 0.60
CA SER A 96 -2.20 21.55 1.39
C SER A 96 -1.26 22.59 2.03
N LEU A 97 -0.13 22.14 2.57
CA LEU A 97 0.86 23.00 3.22
C LEU A 97 1.56 23.90 2.20
N LEU A 98 1.84 23.40 1.00
CA LEU A 98 2.38 24.21 -0.09
C LEU A 98 1.43 25.33 -0.52
N LYS A 99 0.13 25.04 -0.65
CA LYS A 99 -0.89 26.06 -0.97
C LYS A 99 -0.94 27.14 0.11
N LYS A 100 -0.96 26.74 1.39
CA LYS A 100 -0.91 27.66 2.55
C LYS A 100 0.35 28.55 2.51
N LYS A 101 1.50 28.01 2.10
CA LYS A 101 2.75 28.78 1.91
C LYS A 101 2.61 29.83 0.80
N GLN A 102 2.06 29.42 -0.33
CA GLN A 102 1.88 30.29 -1.50
C GLN A 102 0.91 31.43 -1.17
N GLU A 103 -0.23 31.13 -0.56
CA GLU A 103 -1.21 32.15 -0.16
C GLU A 103 -0.62 33.16 0.83
N ALA A 104 0.15 32.69 1.83
CA ALA A 104 0.81 33.58 2.77
C ALA A 104 1.84 34.50 2.08
N THR A 105 2.59 33.96 1.11
CA THR A 105 3.58 34.72 0.33
C THR A 105 2.92 35.73 -0.60
N SER A 106 1.80 35.36 -1.25
CA SER A 106 1.03 36.24 -2.13
C SER A 106 0.40 37.41 -1.38
N ARG A 107 -0.13 37.18 -0.17
CA ARG A 107 -0.67 38.25 0.68
C ARG A 107 0.41 39.24 1.08
N GLN A 108 1.57 38.75 1.53
CA GLN A 108 2.72 39.61 1.86
C GLN A 108 3.24 40.42 0.67
N ARG A 109 3.25 39.84 -0.53
CA ARG A 109 3.63 40.57 -1.75
C ARG A 109 2.62 41.68 -2.07
N ASN A 110 1.33 41.43 -1.87
CA ASN A 110 0.28 42.39 -2.17
C ASN A 110 0.22 43.55 -1.18
N ASP A 111 0.69 43.35 0.06
CA ASP A 111 0.81 44.40 1.08
C ASP A 111 2.06 45.30 0.87
N GLN A 112 2.95 44.94 -0.07
CA GLN A 112 4.17 45.70 -0.41
C GLN A 112 4.06 46.53 -1.70
N VAL A 113 2.92 46.50 -2.39
CA VAL A 113 2.62 47.25 -3.63
C VAL A 113 1.55 48.29 -3.34
#